data_AF-A0A930VW36-F1
#
_entry.id   AF-A0A930VW36-F1
#
_cell.length_a   1.000
_cell.length_b   1.000
_cell.length_c   1.000
_cell.angle_alpha   90.00
_cell.angle_beta   90.00
_cell.angle_gamma   90.00
#
_symmetry.space_group_name_H-M   'P 1'
#
loop_
_entity.id
_entity.type
_entity.pdbx_description
1 polymer ?
#
loop_
_entity_poly.entity_id
_entity_poly.type
_entity_poly.pdbx_seq_one_letter_code
_entity_poly.pdbx_strand_id
1 'polypeptide(L)'
;MAEQTNQTEQSNQTSQTEQSVSATGITRLADLVDAQTRHRPGAPMGHPEFDRLVRTIWRLRQSDGCPWDKAQTHDSITKNMIEEAYEAVEAIKEGSSEHLQEELGDVLEQVLLHSQIESDDGGFDIDDVCRALNEKLVRRHPHVFGPEAGNAHDADAALDAWDSVKAAERASEEDRVHTEGLLDSVPYSLPALMQAQKLSKRVAKVGFDWDSVHDIWQKVAEERAEYEAEAPDSEARAEEFGDLLFVMVQLARWDGIDAEEALASANRKMRRRWSRMEELAGQKGFSLEDHSEVLEDLWQQAKSEESVKE
;
A
#
# COMPACT_ATOMS: atom_id res chain seq x y z
N MET A 1 -6.21 -45.46 23.16
CA MET A 1 -6.44 -44.79 21.87
C MET A 1 -7.79 -44.10 21.79
N ALA A 2 -8.87 -44.57 22.42
CA ALA A 2 -10.18 -43.89 22.37
C ALA A 2 -10.29 -42.61 23.24
N GLU A 3 -9.53 -42.49 24.33
CA GLU A 3 -9.57 -41.30 25.20
C GLU A 3 -8.82 -40.08 24.63
N GLN A 4 -7.80 -40.29 23.79
CA GLN A 4 -7.08 -39.19 23.13
C GLN A 4 -7.90 -38.59 21.97
N THR A 5 -8.73 -39.38 21.29
CA THR A 5 -9.61 -38.88 20.21
C THR A 5 -10.71 -37.96 20.73
N ASN A 6 -11.26 -38.25 21.92
CA ASN A 6 -12.36 -37.50 22.52
C ASN A 6 -11.92 -36.14 23.08
N GLN A 7 -10.68 -36.02 23.56
CA GLN A 7 -10.12 -34.73 24.01
C GLN A 7 -9.81 -33.80 22.83
N THR A 8 -9.34 -34.33 21.71
CA THR A 8 -9.10 -33.55 20.48
C THR A 8 -10.42 -33.05 19.88
N GLU A 9 -11.49 -33.86 19.86
CA GLU A 9 -12.80 -33.46 19.35
C GLU A 9 -13.50 -32.40 20.24
N GLN A 10 -13.39 -32.50 21.57
CA GLN A 10 -13.93 -31.50 22.50
C GLN A 10 -13.16 -30.17 22.44
N SER A 11 -11.84 -30.22 22.29
CA SER A 11 -11.01 -29.02 22.12
C SER A 11 -11.32 -28.33 20.78
N ASN A 12 -11.58 -29.08 19.72
CA ASN A 12 -11.92 -28.54 18.40
C ASN A 12 -13.33 -27.93 18.38
N GLN A 13 -14.30 -28.55 19.07
CA GLN A 13 -15.65 -27.98 19.23
C GLN A 13 -15.67 -26.71 20.10
N THR A 14 -14.84 -26.65 21.14
CA THR A 14 -14.77 -25.47 22.02
C THR A 14 -14.12 -24.29 21.28
N SER A 15 -13.03 -24.53 20.53
CA SER A 15 -12.38 -23.51 19.68
C SER A 15 -13.33 -22.99 18.59
N GLN A 16 -14.06 -23.86 17.87
CA GLN A 16 -15.04 -23.43 16.87
C GLN A 16 -16.23 -22.65 17.47
N THR A 17 -16.65 -23.00 18.69
CA THR A 17 -17.73 -22.30 19.39
C THR A 17 -17.28 -20.93 19.89
N GLU A 18 -16.05 -20.80 20.40
CA GLU A 18 -15.48 -19.52 20.83
C GLU A 18 -15.23 -18.58 19.63
N GLN A 19 -14.74 -19.09 18.50
CA GLN A 19 -14.59 -18.34 17.25
C GLN A 19 -15.94 -17.87 16.70
N SER A 20 -16.95 -18.74 16.70
CA SER A 20 -18.34 -18.39 16.32
C SER A 20 -18.93 -17.29 17.20
N VAL A 21 -18.70 -17.34 18.51
CA VAL A 21 -19.19 -16.35 19.49
C VAL A 21 -18.44 -15.02 19.35
N SER A 22 -17.14 -15.04 19.05
CA SER A 22 -16.31 -13.86 18.77
C SER A 22 -16.75 -13.12 17.50
N ALA A 23 -16.89 -13.84 16.38
CA ALA A 23 -17.33 -13.28 15.10
C ALA A 23 -18.75 -12.69 15.20
N THR A 24 -19.67 -13.41 15.86
CA THR A 24 -21.03 -12.92 16.12
C THR A 24 -21.04 -11.66 16.99
N GLY A 25 -20.08 -11.52 17.90
CA GLY A 25 -19.91 -10.34 18.74
C GLY A 25 -19.48 -9.10 17.96
N ILE A 26 -18.55 -9.24 17.02
CA ILE A 26 -18.01 -8.14 16.22
C ILE A 26 -19.05 -7.64 15.21
N THR A 27 -19.73 -8.54 14.48
CA THR A 27 -20.81 -8.14 13.56
C THR A 27 -21.90 -7.38 14.31
N ARG A 28 -22.32 -7.88 15.48
CA ARG A 28 -23.30 -7.21 16.33
C ARG A 28 -22.83 -5.82 16.81
N LEU A 29 -21.55 -5.68 17.13
CA LEU A 29 -20.98 -4.40 17.50
C LEU A 29 -21.00 -3.44 16.30
N ALA A 30 -20.64 -3.89 15.11
CA ALA A 30 -20.68 -3.07 13.90
C ALA A 30 -22.11 -2.59 13.58
N ASP A 31 -23.13 -3.45 13.71
CA ASP A 31 -24.53 -3.07 13.54
C ASP A 31 -24.97 -2.00 14.56
N LEU A 32 -24.57 -2.15 15.83
CA LEU A 32 -24.87 -1.18 16.88
C LEU A 32 -24.18 0.17 16.60
N VAL A 33 -22.92 0.14 16.17
CA VAL A 33 -22.15 1.33 15.81
C VAL A 33 -22.80 2.07 14.66
N ASP A 34 -23.19 1.37 13.60
CA ASP A 34 -23.87 1.96 12.45
C ASP A 34 -25.22 2.56 12.84
N ALA A 35 -26.05 1.84 13.59
CA ALA A 35 -27.33 2.36 14.09
C ALA A 35 -27.16 3.64 14.93
N GLN A 36 -26.17 3.70 15.81
CA GLN A 36 -25.87 4.89 16.59
C GLN A 36 -25.32 6.04 15.71
N THR A 37 -24.44 5.71 14.76
CA THR A 37 -23.79 6.68 13.88
C THR A 37 -24.79 7.37 12.96
N ARG A 38 -25.76 6.63 12.40
CA ARG A 38 -26.84 7.18 11.55
C ARG A 38 -27.69 8.25 12.25
N HIS A 39 -27.74 8.24 13.57
CA HIS A 39 -28.48 9.24 14.35
C HIS A 39 -27.64 10.48 14.72
N ARG A 40 -26.35 10.52 14.38
CA ARG A 40 -25.49 11.68 14.67
C ARG A 40 -25.79 12.84 13.72
N PRO A 41 -25.77 14.10 14.20
CA PRO A 41 -25.92 15.26 13.33
C PRO A 41 -24.85 15.29 12.23
N GLY A 42 -25.29 15.43 10.97
CA GLY A 42 -24.40 15.45 9.81
C GLY A 42 -23.87 14.08 9.37
N ALA A 43 -24.35 12.97 9.96
CA ALA A 43 -24.01 11.64 9.49
C ALA A 43 -24.47 11.44 8.03
N PRO A 44 -23.63 10.83 7.18
CA PRO A 44 -24.02 10.51 5.81
C PRO A 44 -25.19 9.51 5.81
N MET A 45 -26.06 9.64 4.81
CA MET A 45 -27.16 8.71 4.55
C MET A 45 -26.68 7.62 3.56
N GLY A 46 -27.57 7.07 2.73
CA GLY A 46 -27.18 6.12 1.70
C GLY A 46 -26.38 6.75 0.56
N HIS A 47 -25.69 5.90 -0.19
CA HIS A 47 -24.87 6.26 -1.36
C HIS A 47 -25.45 5.62 -2.64
N PRO A 48 -26.56 6.15 -3.20
CA PRO A 48 -27.28 5.48 -4.30
C PRO A 48 -26.46 5.33 -5.59
N GLU A 49 -25.47 6.20 -5.82
CA GLU A 49 -24.58 6.09 -6.98
C GLU A 49 -23.59 4.92 -6.83
N PHE A 50 -23.25 4.49 -5.61
CA PHE A 50 -22.44 3.30 -5.40
C PHE A 50 -23.18 2.05 -5.90
N ASP A 51 -24.44 1.87 -5.52
CA ASP A 51 -25.25 0.74 -6.00
C ASP A 51 -25.44 0.77 -7.53
N ARG A 52 -25.51 1.97 -8.12
CA ARG A 52 -25.56 2.12 -9.60
C ARG A 52 -24.25 1.67 -10.23
N LEU A 53 -23.11 2.07 -9.67
CA LEU A 53 -21.78 1.66 -10.12
C LEU A 53 -21.58 0.16 -10.00
N VAL A 54 -21.94 -0.46 -8.87
CA VAL A 54 -21.89 -1.92 -8.67
C VAL A 54 -22.68 -2.64 -9.77
N ARG A 55 -23.91 -2.18 -10.07
CA ARG A 55 -24.71 -2.74 -11.16
C ARG A 55 -24.08 -2.53 -12.54
N THR A 56 -23.40 -1.42 -12.77
CA THR A 56 -22.67 -1.15 -14.01
C THR A 56 -21.53 -2.15 -14.19
N ILE A 57 -20.69 -2.35 -13.17
CA ILE A 57 -19.58 -3.33 -13.20
C ILE A 57 -20.10 -4.75 -13.44
N TRP A 58 -21.15 -5.15 -12.69
CA TRP A 58 -21.83 -6.42 -12.93
C TRP A 58 -22.29 -6.55 -14.39
N ARG A 59 -22.95 -5.51 -14.93
CA ARG A 59 -23.50 -5.50 -16.29
C ARG A 59 -22.41 -5.64 -17.35
N LEU A 60 -21.24 -5.01 -17.17
CA LEU A 60 -20.10 -5.08 -18.08
C LEU A 60 -19.58 -6.50 -18.26
N ARG A 61 -19.68 -7.35 -17.24
CA ARG A 61 -19.15 -8.72 -17.28
C ARG A 61 -20.17 -9.80 -17.70
N GLN A 62 -21.42 -9.41 -17.96
CA GLN A 62 -22.46 -10.36 -18.42
C GLN A 62 -22.25 -10.82 -19.86
N SER A 63 -23.00 -11.84 -20.30
CA SER A 63 -22.91 -12.43 -21.65
C SER A 63 -23.13 -11.43 -22.79
N ASP A 64 -23.92 -10.40 -22.55
CA ASP A 64 -24.22 -9.27 -23.43
C ASP A 64 -23.53 -7.97 -22.98
N GLY A 65 -22.48 -8.09 -22.16
CA GLY A 65 -21.63 -7.00 -21.70
C GLY A 65 -20.42 -6.77 -22.60
N CYS A 66 -19.36 -6.17 -22.04
CA CYS A 66 -18.10 -5.91 -22.71
C CYS A 66 -17.22 -7.17 -22.73
N PRO A 67 -16.79 -7.65 -23.91
CA PRO A 67 -15.92 -8.83 -23.99
C PRO A 67 -14.55 -8.64 -23.32
N TRP A 68 -14.04 -7.40 -23.28
CA TRP A 68 -12.76 -7.09 -22.63
C TRP A 68 -12.87 -7.17 -21.11
N ASP A 69 -13.89 -6.55 -20.52
CA ASP A 69 -14.13 -6.61 -19.07
C ASP A 69 -14.37 -8.04 -18.61
N LYS A 70 -15.18 -8.79 -19.36
CA LYS A 70 -15.48 -10.19 -19.05
C LYS A 70 -14.25 -11.11 -19.11
N ALA A 71 -13.26 -10.79 -19.95
CA ALA A 71 -12.05 -11.59 -20.09
C ALA A 71 -11.02 -11.34 -18.99
N GLN A 72 -11.18 -10.29 -18.18
CA GLN A 72 -10.24 -9.97 -17.11
C GLN A 72 -10.26 -11.01 -15.99
N THR A 73 -9.07 -11.28 -15.47
CA THR A 73 -8.80 -12.09 -14.27
C THR A 73 -8.09 -11.22 -13.23
N HIS A 74 -7.97 -11.69 -11.98
CA HIS A 74 -7.22 -10.95 -10.95
C HIS A 74 -5.79 -10.61 -11.40
N ASP A 75 -5.10 -11.59 -11.99
CA ASP A 75 -3.72 -11.41 -12.44
C ASP A 75 -3.62 -10.37 -13.57
N SER A 76 -4.58 -10.33 -14.49
CA SER A 76 -4.50 -9.45 -15.67
C SER A 76 -4.68 -7.97 -15.32
N ILE A 77 -5.37 -7.66 -14.23
CA ILE A 77 -5.65 -6.27 -13.79
C ILE A 77 -4.86 -5.84 -12.56
N THR A 78 -4.00 -6.70 -12.00
CA THR A 78 -3.17 -6.35 -10.83
C THR A 78 -2.26 -5.15 -11.10
N LYS A 79 -1.77 -5.01 -12.34
CA LYS A 79 -0.94 -3.86 -12.75
C LYS A 79 -1.73 -2.55 -12.70
N ASN A 80 -2.97 -2.56 -13.17
CA ASN A 80 -3.85 -1.39 -13.13
C ASN A 80 -4.08 -0.90 -11.70
N MET A 81 -4.38 -1.81 -10.75
CA MET A 81 -4.50 -1.45 -9.32
C MET A 81 -3.29 -0.69 -8.78
N ILE A 82 -2.08 -1.03 -9.22
CA ILE A 82 -0.87 -0.33 -8.81
C ILE A 82 -0.80 1.03 -9.50
N GLU A 83 -1.04 1.08 -10.82
CA GLU A 83 -1.03 2.32 -11.61
C GLU A 83 -2.00 3.37 -11.04
N GLU A 84 -3.29 3.02 -10.85
CA GLU A 84 -4.29 3.96 -10.32
C GLU A 84 -3.94 4.46 -8.91
N ALA A 85 -3.30 3.61 -8.09
CA ALA A 85 -2.85 4.03 -6.76
C ALA A 85 -1.73 5.09 -6.83
N TYR A 86 -0.83 5.01 -7.82
CA TYR A 86 0.20 6.01 -8.03
C TYR A 86 -0.35 7.29 -8.68
N GLU A 87 -1.32 7.17 -9.59
CA GLU A 87 -2.00 8.32 -10.20
C GLU A 87 -2.81 9.10 -9.14
N ALA A 88 -3.52 8.40 -8.24
CA ALA A 88 -4.17 9.03 -7.08
C ALA A 88 -3.16 9.79 -6.18
N VAL A 89 -1.97 9.22 -5.97
CA VAL A 89 -0.89 9.89 -5.22
C VAL A 89 -0.36 11.12 -5.95
N GLU A 90 -0.31 11.11 -7.29
CA GLU A 90 0.04 12.27 -8.10
C GLU A 90 -1.02 13.37 -7.97
N ALA A 91 -2.30 13.03 -8.13
CA ALA A 91 -3.41 13.98 -7.99
C ALA A 91 -3.43 14.67 -6.61
N ILE A 92 -3.12 13.95 -5.53
CA ILE A 92 -2.97 14.52 -4.17
C ILE A 92 -1.87 15.59 -4.14
N LYS A 93 -0.72 15.33 -4.77
CA LYS A 93 0.42 16.26 -4.75
C LYS A 93 0.20 17.50 -5.59
N GLU A 94 -0.57 17.36 -6.67
CA GLU A 94 -0.97 18.49 -7.50
C GLU A 94 -1.99 19.40 -6.79
N GLY A 95 -2.66 18.90 -5.75
CA GLY A 95 -3.74 19.61 -5.07
C GLY A 95 -4.99 19.79 -5.96
N SER A 96 -5.11 19.00 -7.04
CA SER A 96 -6.23 19.04 -7.97
C SER A 96 -7.37 18.17 -7.44
N SER A 97 -8.46 18.80 -7.00
CA SER A 97 -9.62 18.07 -6.50
C SER A 97 -10.37 17.30 -7.59
N GLU A 98 -10.33 17.79 -8.84
CA GLU A 98 -10.96 17.13 -9.99
C GLU A 98 -10.20 15.85 -10.36
N HIS A 99 -8.89 15.96 -10.55
CA HIS A 99 -8.01 14.83 -10.82
C HIS A 99 -8.10 13.81 -9.67
N LEU A 100 -8.08 14.26 -8.41
CA LEU A 100 -8.22 13.35 -7.27
C LEU A 100 -9.55 12.59 -7.27
N GLN A 101 -10.63 13.21 -7.71
CA GLN A 101 -11.94 12.55 -7.80
C GLN A 101 -11.94 11.46 -8.88
N GLU A 102 -11.28 11.70 -10.00
CA GLU A 102 -11.09 10.74 -11.10
C GLU A 102 -10.28 9.53 -10.61
N GLU A 103 -9.08 9.77 -10.10
CA GLU A 103 -8.17 8.69 -9.68
C GLU A 103 -8.69 7.85 -8.51
N LEU A 104 -9.40 8.47 -7.55
CA LEU A 104 -10.08 7.70 -6.49
C LEU A 104 -11.23 6.86 -7.04
N GLY A 105 -11.85 7.29 -8.15
CA GLY A 105 -12.83 6.51 -8.90
C GLY A 105 -12.19 5.28 -9.53
N ASP A 106 -11.01 5.42 -10.13
CA ASP A 106 -10.32 4.34 -10.82
C ASP A 106 -9.77 3.31 -9.82
N VAL A 107 -9.24 3.75 -8.68
CA VAL A 107 -8.92 2.85 -7.55
C VAL A 107 -10.16 2.08 -7.07
N LEU A 108 -11.32 2.75 -6.99
CA LEU A 108 -12.58 2.10 -6.60
C LEU A 108 -13.07 1.11 -7.67
N GLU A 109 -12.91 1.42 -8.95
CA GLU A 109 -13.22 0.51 -10.06
C GLU A 109 -12.43 -0.79 -9.93
N GLN A 110 -11.14 -0.73 -9.60
CA GLN A 110 -10.33 -1.93 -9.40
C GLN A 110 -10.89 -2.79 -8.26
N VAL A 111 -11.28 -2.20 -7.12
CA VAL A 111 -11.91 -2.95 -6.00
C VAL A 111 -13.20 -3.64 -6.46
N LEU A 112 -14.03 -2.96 -7.26
CA LEU A 112 -15.28 -3.51 -7.77
C LEU A 112 -15.06 -4.61 -8.80
N LEU A 113 -14.09 -4.45 -9.71
CA LEU A 113 -13.76 -5.47 -10.72
C LEU A 113 -13.24 -6.75 -10.06
N HIS A 114 -12.33 -6.64 -9.10
CA HIS A 114 -11.88 -7.81 -8.33
C HIS A 114 -13.04 -8.48 -7.57
N SER A 115 -13.90 -7.68 -6.92
CA SER A 115 -15.08 -8.23 -6.22
C SER A 115 -16.06 -8.92 -7.18
N GLN A 116 -16.25 -8.38 -8.39
CA GLN A 116 -17.12 -8.98 -9.39
C GLN A 116 -16.50 -10.24 -10.02
N ILE A 117 -15.18 -10.27 -10.27
CA ILE A 117 -14.47 -11.47 -10.75
C ILE A 117 -14.66 -12.62 -9.76
N GLU A 118 -14.47 -12.36 -8.46
CA GLU A 118 -14.65 -13.38 -7.43
C GLU A 118 -16.12 -13.83 -7.32
N SER A 119 -17.05 -12.87 -7.40
CA SER A 119 -18.49 -13.15 -7.39
C SER A 119 -18.92 -14.02 -8.58
N ASP A 120 -18.34 -13.81 -9.77
CA ASP A 120 -18.59 -14.64 -10.96
C ASP A 120 -18.22 -16.12 -10.72
N ASP A 121 -17.21 -16.37 -9.87
CA ASP A 121 -16.73 -17.70 -9.49
C ASP A 121 -17.42 -18.25 -8.23
N GLY A 122 -18.39 -17.51 -7.67
CA GLY A 122 -19.18 -17.93 -6.50
C GLY A 122 -18.46 -17.77 -5.16
N GLY A 123 -17.42 -16.94 -5.11
CA GLY A 123 -16.71 -16.56 -3.88
C GLY A 123 -17.43 -15.44 -3.11
N PHE A 124 -16.71 -14.36 -2.80
CA PHE A 124 -17.26 -13.19 -2.13
C PHE A 124 -17.73 -12.11 -3.12
N ASP A 125 -18.55 -11.17 -2.63
CA ASP A 125 -18.96 -9.98 -3.39
C ASP A 125 -18.50 -8.66 -2.72
N ILE A 126 -18.90 -7.53 -3.32
CA ILE A 126 -18.55 -6.21 -2.79
C ILE A 126 -19.16 -5.94 -1.41
N ASP A 127 -20.34 -6.49 -1.09
CA ASP A 127 -20.96 -6.31 0.22
C ASP A 127 -20.17 -7.06 1.30
N ASP A 128 -19.62 -8.23 0.96
CA ASP A 128 -18.71 -8.96 1.85
C ASP A 128 -17.40 -8.19 2.08
N VAL A 129 -16.81 -7.58 1.04
CA VAL A 129 -15.61 -6.72 1.17
C VAL A 129 -15.90 -5.53 2.09
N CYS A 130 -17.01 -4.81 1.86
CA CYS A 130 -17.42 -3.69 2.68
C CYS A 130 -17.69 -4.10 4.14
N ARG A 131 -18.37 -5.23 4.35
CA ARG A 131 -18.67 -5.77 5.69
C ARG A 131 -17.40 -6.12 6.44
N ALA A 132 -16.50 -6.88 5.84
CA ALA A 132 -15.22 -7.26 6.44
C ALA A 132 -14.35 -6.04 6.78
N LEU A 133 -14.32 -5.04 5.89
CA LEU A 133 -13.62 -3.77 6.16
C LEU A 133 -14.26 -3.02 7.33
N ASN A 134 -15.58 -2.88 7.36
CA ASN A 134 -16.29 -2.18 8.42
C ASN A 134 -16.07 -2.83 9.79
N GLU A 135 -16.25 -4.15 9.89
CA GLU A 135 -16.00 -4.92 11.11
C GLU A 135 -14.56 -4.77 11.60
N LYS A 136 -13.58 -4.81 10.69
CA LYS A 136 -12.16 -4.56 10.98
C LYS A 136 -11.92 -3.15 11.52
N LEU A 137 -12.54 -2.13 10.92
CA LEU A 137 -12.39 -0.74 11.37
C LEU A 137 -13.04 -0.53 12.75
N VAL A 138 -14.23 -1.09 12.99
CA VAL A 138 -14.90 -1.02 14.29
C VAL A 138 -14.05 -1.67 15.38
N ARG A 139 -13.51 -2.86 15.10
CA ARG A 139 -12.67 -3.62 16.03
C ARG A 139 -11.34 -2.94 16.34
N ARG A 140 -10.70 -2.30 15.34
CA ARG A 140 -9.41 -1.63 15.52
C ARG A 140 -9.50 -0.21 16.08
N HIS A 141 -10.71 0.32 16.28
CA HIS A 141 -10.94 1.61 16.95
C HIS A 141 -11.74 1.45 18.25
N PRO A 142 -11.27 0.68 19.25
CA PRO A 142 -11.97 0.55 20.53
C PRO A 142 -12.05 1.87 21.30
N HIS A 143 -11.14 2.80 21.03
CA HIS A 143 -11.16 4.17 21.57
C HIS A 143 -12.23 5.07 20.92
N VAL A 144 -12.90 4.61 19.86
CA VAL A 144 -14.06 5.27 19.24
C VAL A 144 -15.34 4.49 19.51
N PHE A 145 -15.32 3.16 19.35
CA PHE A 145 -16.52 2.31 19.32
C PHE A 145 -16.62 1.31 20.48
N GLY A 146 -15.54 1.14 21.24
CA GLY A 146 -15.44 0.16 22.31
C GLY A 146 -15.63 0.76 23.70
N PRO A 147 -15.37 -0.04 24.76
CA PRO A 147 -15.48 0.41 26.15
C PRO A 147 -14.55 1.59 26.51
N GLU A 148 -13.51 1.82 25.71
CA GLU A 148 -12.54 2.89 25.88
C GLU A 148 -12.89 4.15 25.08
N ALA A 149 -14.13 4.23 24.56
CA ALA A 149 -14.60 5.38 23.79
C ALA A 149 -14.39 6.71 24.55
N GLY A 150 -13.62 7.62 23.94
CA GLY A 150 -13.30 8.94 24.53
C GLY A 150 -12.00 8.98 25.35
N ASN A 151 -11.26 7.87 25.48
CA ASN A 151 -9.98 7.82 26.20
C ASN A 151 -8.77 8.23 25.34
N ALA A 152 -8.87 8.19 24.01
CA ALA A 152 -7.83 8.74 23.14
C ALA A 152 -7.99 10.26 23.05
N HIS A 153 -7.01 10.99 23.54
CA HIS A 153 -7.05 12.45 23.64
C HIS A 153 -6.31 13.16 22.50
N ASP A 154 -5.50 12.43 21.73
CA ASP A 154 -4.73 12.91 20.58
C ASP A 154 -4.47 11.80 19.55
N ALA A 155 -3.86 12.17 18.42
CA ALA A 155 -3.59 11.28 17.30
C ALA A 155 -2.56 10.19 17.64
N ASP A 156 -1.58 10.50 18.50
CA ASP A 156 -0.54 9.56 18.90
C ASP A 156 -1.12 8.45 19.77
N ALA A 157 -1.97 8.79 20.75
CA ALA A 157 -2.67 7.81 21.57
C ALA A 157 -3.62 6.92 20.74
N ALA A 158 -4.26 7.47 19.71
CA ALA A 158 -5.10 6.70 18.80
C ALA A 158 -4.25 5.72 17.94
N LEU A 159 -3.07 6.15 17.49
CA LEU A 159 -2.15 5.32 16.73
C LEU A 159 -1.58 4.17 17.57
N ASP A 160 -1.21 4.43 18.83
CA ASP A 160 -0.73 3.41 19.76
C ASP A 160 -1.80 2.34 20.05
N ALA A 161 -3.05 2.77 20.24
CA ALA A 161 -4.17 1.85 20.43
C ALA A 161 -4.39 0.97 19.18
N TRP A 162 -4.34 1.58 17.99
CA TRP A 162 -4.49 0.87 16.72
C TRP A 162 -3.38 -0.16 16.48
N ASP A 163 -2.13 0.21 16.74
CA ASP A 163 -0.97 -0.69 16.59
C ASP A 163 -1.00 -1.84 17.62
N SER A 164 -1.47 -1.57 18.84
CA SER A 164 -1.65 -2.59 19.89
C SER A 164 -2.71 -3.63 19.50
N VAL A 165 -3.87 -3.19 18.98
CA VAL A 165 -4.91 -4.12 18.50
C VAL A 165 -4.39 -4.95 17.33
N LYS A 166 -3.70 -4.34 16.36
CA LYS A 166 -3.05 -5.08 15.25
C LYS A 166 -2.02 -6.10 15.73
N ALA A 167 -1.27 -5.80 16.79
CA ALA A 167 -0.30 -6.74 17.34
C ALA A 167 -1.00 -7.95 18.00
N ALA A 168 -2.08 -7.71 18.75
CA ALA A 168 -2.89 -8.77 19.36
C ALA A 168 -3.55 -9.68 18.31
N GLU A 169 -4.05 -9.12 17.21
CA GLU A 169 -4.63 -9.88 16.09
C GLU A 169 -3.63 -10.87 15.50
N ARG A 170 -2.41 -10.42 15.18
CA ARG A 170 -1.34 -11.28 14.64
C ARG A 170 -0.89 -12.38 15.59
N ALA A 171 -1.06 -12.18 16.90
CA ALA A 171 -0.74 -13.18 17.91
C ALA A 171 -1.84 -14.23 18.09
N SER A 172 -3.04 -13.97 17.55
CA SER A 172 -4.19 -14.88 17.64
C SER A 172 -4.15 -15.97 16.56
N GLU A 173 -4.75 -17.12 16.85
CA GLU A 173 -4.77 -18.30 15.96
C GLU A 173 -5.51 -18.07 14.63
N GLU A 174 -6.36 -17.05 14.55
CA GLU A 174 -7.20 -16.74 13.38
C GLU A 174 -6.41 -16.13 12.19
N ASP A 175 -5.19 -15.63 12.40
CA ASP A 175 -4.34 -15.05 11.34
C ASP A 175 -3.15 -15.98 10.95
N ARG A 176 -3.16 -17.24 11.42
CA ARG A 176 -2.10 -18.24 11.11
C ARG A 176 -2.04 -18.65 9.64
N VAL A 177 -2.89 -18.11 8.77
CA VAL A 177 -2.84 -18.41 7.34
C VAL A 177 -1.60 -17.78 6.68
N HIS A 178 -0.94 -16.76 7.27
CA HIS A 178 0.11 -16.02 6.53
C HIS A 178 1.38 -15.52 7.25
N THR A 179 1.70 -15.81 8.51
CA THR A 179 3.00 -15.33 9.06
C THR A 179 3.64 -16.25 10.09
N GLU A 180 4.65 -17.03 9.69
CA GLU A 180 5.49 -17.83 10.62
C GLU A 180 6.74 -17.05 11.08
N GLY A 181 7.19 -16.06 10.31
CA GLY A 181 8.36 -15.23 10.56
C GLY A 181 8.08 -13.74 10.81
N LEU A 182 9.00 -13.05 11.49
CA LEU A 182 8.95 -11.59 11.74
C LEU A 182 8.71 -10.78 10.46
N LEU A 183 9.34 -11.23 9.36
CA LEU A 183 9.34 -10.54 8.07
C LEU A 183 8.23 -10.98 7.14
N ASP A 184 7.59 -12.13 7.37
CA ASP A 184 6.48 -12.66 6.56
C ASP A 184 5.27 -11.71 6.54
N SER A 185 5.19 -10.82 7.54
CA SER A 185 4.19 -9.75 7.59
C SER A 185 4.46 -8.58 6.62
N VAL A 186 5.54 -8.62 5.84
CA VAL A 186 5.84 -7.66 4.77
C VAL A 186 5.37 -8.29 3.45
N PRO A 187 4.34 -7.72 2.78
CA PRO A 187 3.83 -8.28 1.53
C PRO A 187 4.89 -8.25 0.42
N TYR A 188 5.10 -9.40 -0.23
CA TYR A 188 5.98 -9.54 -1.40
C TYR A 188 5.52 -8.72 -2.61
N SER A 189 4.25 -8.28 -2.63
CA SER A 189 3.65 -7.51 -3.73
C SER A 189 3.94 -6.01 -3.68
N LEU A 190 4.54 -5.50 -2.60
CA LEU A 190 4.86 -4.07 -2.50
C LEU A 190 6.01 -3.69 -3.47
N PRO A 191 6.12 -2.43 -3.89
CA PRO A 191 7.32 -1.91 -4.54
C PRO A 191 8.59 -2.17 -3.71
N ALA A 192 9.72 -2.42 -4.38
CA ALA A 192 10.94 -2.89 -3.74
C ALA A 192 11.46 -1.95 -2.63
N LEU A 193 11.39 -0.62 -2.82
CA LEU A 193 11.84 0.33 -1.80
C LEU A 193 10.91 0.33 -0.59
N MET A 194 9.59 0.25 -0.81
CA MET A 194 8.61 0.11 0.28
C MET A 194 8.81 -1.20 1.05
N GLN A 195 9.08 -2.31 0.35
CA GLN A 195 9.42 -3.60 0.98
C GLN A 195 10.66 -3.45 1.85
N ALA A 196 11.77 -2.96 1.28
CA ALA A 196 13.03 -2.77 2.00
C ALA A 196 12.84 -1.89 3.25
N GLN A 197 12.10 -0.79 3.12
CA GLN A 197 11.87 0.11 4.24
C GLN A 197 11.00 -0.53 5.32
N LYS A 198 10.01 -1.36 4.95
CA LYS A 198 9.21 -2.13 5.91
C LYS A 198 10.02 -3.23 6.59
N LEU A 199 10.81 -4.00 5.83
CA LEU A 199 11.71 -5.02 6.38
C LEU A 199 12.64 -4.38 7.43
N SER A 200 13.30 -3.28 7.07
CA SER A 200 14.17 -2.51 7.97
C SER A 200 13.43 -2.02 9.22
N LYS A 201 12.20 -1.47 9.08
CA LYS A 201 11.36 -1.09 10.24
C LYS A 201 11.00 -2.27 11.14
N ARG A 202 10.83 -3.48 10.61
CA ARG A 202 10.47 -4.68 11.39
C ARG A 202 11.63 -5.21 12.22
N VAL A 203 12.80 -5.33 11.61
CA VAL A 203 14.01 -5.79 12.32
C VAL A 203 14.44 -4.77 13.39
N ALA A 204 14.31 -3.47 13.09
CA ALA A 204 14.57 -2.41 14.06
C ALA A 204 13.70 -2.53 15.33
N LYS A 205 12.41 -2.86 15.18
CA LYS A 205 11.47 -3.03 16.31
C LYS A 205 11.88 -4.14 17.30
N VAL A 206 12.68 -5.12 16.88
CA VAL A 206 13.20 -6.19 17.76
C VAL A 206 14.64 -5.94 18.22
N GLY A 207 15.16 -4.73 17.99
CA GLY A 207 16.50 -4.32 18.41
C GLY A 207 17.61 -4.61 17.42
N PHE A 208 17.29 -5.04 16.19
CA PHE A 208 18.27 -5.13 15.10
C PHE A 208 18.23 -3.83 14.29
N ASP A 209 18.93 -2.82 14.80
CA ASP A 209 19.06 -1.49 14.19
C ASP A 209 20.52 -0.99 14.32
N TRP A 210 20.81 0.11 13.65
CA TRP A 210 22.07 0.84 13.70
C TRP A 210 22.21 1.61 15.03
N ASP A 211 23.44 1.86 15.47
CA ASP A 211 23.70 2.70 16.64
C ASP A 211 23.71 4.19 16.26
N SER A 212 24.09 4.50 15.01
CA SER A 212 24.15 5.88 14.51
C SER A 212 24.04 5.96 12.98
N VAL A 213 23.69 7.16 12.48
CA VAL A 213 23.74 7.48 11.04
C VAL A 213 25.16 7.30 10.46
N HIS A 214 26.20 7.49 11.28
CA HIS A 214 27.57 7.28 10.84
C HIS A 214 27.84 5.82 10.46
N ASP A 215 27.30 4.87 11.23
CA ASP A 215 27.47 3.43 10.98
C ASP A 215 26.79 3.02 9.67
N ILE A 216 25.64 3.63 9.36
CA ILE A 216 24.97 3.43 8.06
C ILE A 216 25.86 3.91 6.92
N TRP A 217 26.47 5.10 7.03
CA TRP A 217 27.39 5.59 6.00
C TRP A 217 28.66 4.75 5.88
N GLN A 218 29.15 4.16 6.97
CA GLN A 218 30.23 3.17 6.89
C GLN A 218 29.77 1.94 6.11
N LYS A 219 28.56 1.44 6.36
CA LYS A 219 28.02 0.31 5.58
C LYS A 219 27.82 0.68 4.10
N VAL A 220 27.33 1.87 3.78
CA VAL A 220 27.26 2.36 2.38
C VAL A 220 28.64 2.32 1.70
N ALA A 221 29.72 2.67 2.41
CA ALA A 221 31.07 2.61 1.88
C ALA A 221 31.57 1.17 1.69
N GLU A 222 31.16 0.24 2.58
CA GLU A 222 31.44 -1.20 2.49
C GLU A 222 30.73 -1.83 1.27
N GLU A 223 29.41 -1.70 1.16
CA GLU A 223 28.61 -2.23 0.02
C GLU A 223 29.10 -1.67 -1.32
N ARG A 224 29.56 -0.41 -1.33
CA ARG A 224 30.15 0.20 -2.52
C ARG A 224 31.45 -0.49 -2.91
N ALA A 225 32.30 -0.79 -1.93
CA ALA A 225 33.57 -1.46 -2.19
C ALA A 225 33.36 -2.91 -2.68
N GLU A 226 32.35 -3.60 -2.15
CA GLU A 226 31.95 -4.94 -2.58
C GLU A 226 31.44 -4.90 -4.04
N TYR A 227 30.51 -4.00 -4.36
CA TYR A 227 30.06 -3.76 -5.74
C TYR A 227 31.20 -3.43 -6.73
N GLU A 228 32.15 -2.59 -6.32
CA GLU A 228 33.29 -2.20 -7.15
C GLU A 228 34.30 -3.34 -7.36
N ALA A 229 34.39 -4.30 -6.43
CA ALA A 229 35.28 -5.46 -6.50
C ALA A 229 34.75 -6.55 -7.45
N GLU A 230 33.44 -6.65 -7.63
CA GLU A 230 32.82 -7.67 -8.46
C GLU A 230 33.01 -7.44 -9.97
N ALA A 231 33.15 -8.53 -10.72
CA ALA A 231 33.37 -8.45 -12.17
C ALA A 231 32.17 -7.80 -12.88
N PRO A 232 32.39 -6.97 -13.93
CA PRO A 232 31.31 -6.48 -14.78
C PRO A 232 30.44 -7.63 -15.29
N ASP A 233 29.12 -7.42 -15.33
CA ASP A 233 28.10 -8.37 -15.79
C ASP A 233 27.99 -9.69 -14.99
N SER A 234 28.58 -9.77 -13.79
CA SER A 234 28.37 -10.91 -12.89
C SER A 234 27.04 -10.81 -12.14
N GLU A 235 26.46 -11.96 -11.79
CA GLU A 235 25.28 -12.04 -10.93
C GLU A 235 25.57 -11.46 -9.54
N ALA A 236 26.77 -11.73 -9.00
CA ALA A 236 27.24 -11.14 -7.75
C ALA A 236 27.22 -9.61 -7.79
N ARG A 237 27.70 -8.99 -8.87
CA ARG A 237 27.64 -7.52 -9.01
C ARG A 237 26.21 -6.96 -8.97
N ALA A 238 25.22 -7.73 -9.43
CA ALA A 238 23.82 -7.33 -9.34
C ALA A 238 23.27 -7.47 -7.91
N GLU A 239 23.69 -8.50 -7.18
CA GLU A 239 23.38 -8.71 -5.76
C GLU A 239 23.93 -7.56 -4.90
N GLU A 240 25.22 -7.22 -5.05
CA GLU A 240 25.88 -6.11 -4.34
C GLU A 240 25.22 -4.75 -4.66
N PHE A 241 24.73 -4.56 -5.88
CA PHE A 241 23.96 -3.35 -6.23
C PHE A 241 22.61 -3.32 -5.50
N GLY A 242 21.98 -4.47 -5.29
CA GLY A 242 20.80 -4.62 -4.46
C GLY A 242 21.07 -4.22 -3.00
N ASP A 243 22.19 -4.66 -2.44
CA ASP A 243 22.58 -4.33 -1.06
C ASP A 243 22.90 -2.84 -0.89
N LEU A 244 23.54 -2.22 -1.89
CA LEU A 244 23.69 -0.77 -1.99
C LEU A 244 22.34 -0.03 -1.94
N LEU A 245 21.35 -0.48 -2.72
CA LEU A 245 20.01 0.11 -2.67
C LEU A 245 19.37 -0.10 -1.30
N PHE A 246 19.51 -1.30 -0.73
CA PHE A 246 18.93 -1.65 0.57
C PHE A 246 19.48 -0.75 1.68
N VAL A 247 20.81 -0.57 1.78
CA VAL A 247 21.42 0.30 2.80
C VAL A 247 21.02 1.77 2.62
N MET A 248 20.83 2.25 1.38
CA MET A 248 20.30 3.59 1.12
C MET A 248 18.85 3.76 1.60
N VAL A 249 18.02 2.71 1.49
CA VAL A 249 16.67 2.70 2.08
C VAL A 249 16.72 2.72 3.61
N GLN A 250 17.71 2.06 4.23
CA GLN A 250 17.90 2.12 5.68
C GLN A 250 18.27 3.53 6.15
N LEU A 251 19.13 4.23 5.41
CA LEU A 251 19.45 5.63 5.65
C LEU A 251 18.19 6.51 5.57
N ALA A 252 17.40 6.36 4.49
CA ALA A 252 16.14 7.08 4.33
C ALA A 252 15.18 6.84 5.51
N ARG A 253 15.06 5.58 5.99
CA ARG A 253 14.27 5.26 7.19
C ARG A 253 14.75 6.04 8.42
N TRP A 254 16.05 6.09 8.66
CA TRP A 254 16.65 6.79 9.79
C TRP A 254 16.36 8.30 9.78
N ASP A 255 16.39 8.90 8.58
CA ASP A 255 16.09 10.32 8.38
C ASP A 255 14.58 10.64 8.31
N GLY A 256 13.71 9.63 8.45
CA GLY A 256 12.25 9.80 8.36
C GLY A 256 11.75 10.06 6.92
N ILE A 257 12.57 9.73 5.92
CA ILE A 257 12.26 9.89 4.50
C ILE A 257 11.55 8.63 3.99
N ASP A 258 10.47 8.80 3.24
CA ASP A 258 9.86 7.71 2.47
C ASP A 258 10.70 7.47 1.20
N ALA A 259 11.33 6.30 1.09
CA ALA A 259 12.30 6.02 0.04
C ALA A 259 11.65 5.90 -1.35
N GLU A 260 10.48 5.29 -1.41
CA GLU A 260 9.70 5.15 -2.64
C GLU A 260 9.30 6.53 -3.17
N GLU A 261 8.78 7.38 -2.28
CA GLU A 261 8.39 8.73 -2.62
C GLU A 261 9.58 9.62 -3.02
N ALA A 262 10.72 9.48 -2.33
CA ALA A 262 11.93 10.21 -2.65
C ALA A 262 12.41 9.90 -4.08
N LEU A 263 12.40 8.62 -4.48
CA LEU A 263 12.75 8.23 -5.85
C LEU A 263 11.69 8.69 -6.85
N ALA A 264 10.40 8.55 -6.53
CA ALA A 264 9.31 9.04 -7.38
C ALA A 264 9.42 10.55 -7.63
N SER A 265 9.80 11.34 -6.61
CA SER A 265 10.06 12.77 -6.74
C SER A 265 11.27 13.08 -7.64
N ALA A 266 12.36 12.29 -7.52
CA ALA A 266 13.50 12.40 -8.42
C ALA A 266 13.11 12.10 -9.88
N ASN A 267 12.27 11.09 -10.12
CA ASN A 267 11.74 10.76 -11.44
C ASN A 267 10.89 11.91 -12.02
N ARG A 268 9.98 12.49 -11.23
CA ARG A 268 9.20 13.66 -11.67
C ARG A 268 10.11 14.85 -12.03
N LYS A 269 11.14 15.09 -11.24
CA LYS A 269 12.14 16.14 -11.52
C LYS A 269 12.92 15.88 -12.82
N MET A 270 13.33 14.63 -13.07
CA MET A 270 13.96 14.23 -14.34
C MET A 270 13.03 14.52 -15.53
N ARG A 271 11.75 14.13 -15.44
CA ARG A 271 10.75 14.37 -16.49
C ARG A 271 10.57 15.86 -16.78
N ARG A 272 10.34 16.68 -15.74
CA ARG A 272 10.19 18.14 -15.90
C ARG A 272 11.40 18.77 -16.59
N ARG A 273 12.61 18.39 -16.18
CA ARG A 273 13.85 18.91 -16.78
C ARG A 273 14.00 18.48 -18.22
N TRP A 274 13.70 17.22 -18.53
CA TRP A 274 13.75 16.71 -19.89
C TRP A 274 12.75 17.42 -20.80
N SER A 275 11.49 17.56 -20.38
CA SER A 275 10.48 18.32 -21.13
C SER A 275 10.92 19.76 -21.37
N ARG A 276 11.58 20.39 -20.38
CA ARG A 276 12.13 21.73 -20.56
C ARG A 276 13.28 21.77 -21.58
N MET A 277 14.13 20.75 -21.61
CA MET A 277 15.17 20.62 -22.64
C MET A 277 14.55 20.51 -24.04
N GLU A 278 13.47 19.73 -24.19
CA GLU A 278 12.74 19.58 -25.46
C GLU A 278 12.16 20.93 -25.94
N GLU A 279 11.55 21.70 -25.03
CA GLU A 279 11.08 23.06 -25.34
C GLU A 279 12.21 23.99 -25.79
N LEU A 280 13.34 23.98 -25.08
CA LEU A 280 14.50 24.83 -25.39
C LEU A 280 15.13 24.43 -26.73
N ALA A 281 15.20 23.14 -27.04
CA ALA A 281 15.68 22.63 -28.32
C ALA A 281 14.73 23.04 -29.46
N GLY A 282 13.42 22.90 -29.25
CA GLY A 282 12.39 23.35 -30.19
C GLY A 282 12.47 24.84 -30.50
N GLN A 283 12.74 25.69 -29.50
CA GLN A 283 12.98 27.13 -29.68
C GLN A 283 14.23 27.43 -30.52
N LYS A 284 15.24 26.56 -30.44
CA LYS A 284 16.48 26.66 -31.24
C LYS A 284 16.36 25.96 -32.61
N GLY A 285 15.22 25.34 -32.90
CA GLY A 285 14.92 24.73 -34.20
C GLY A 285 15.53 23.35 -34.41
N PHE A 286 15.84 22.60 -33.36
CA PHE A 286 16.39 21.25 -33.47
C PHE A 286 15.76 20.26 -32.48
N SER A 287 15.94 18.95 -32.76
CA SER A 287 15.56 17.84 -31.87
C SER A 287 16.72 17.46 -30.94
N LEU A 288 16.43 17.01 -29.72
CA LEU A 288 17.46 16.53 -28.78
C LEU A 288 18.22 15.30 -29.31
N GLU A 289 17.57 14.45 -30.09
CA GLU A 289 18.10 13.15 -30.54
C GLU A 289 19.34 13.30 -31.44
N ASP A 290 19.37 14.37 -32.25
CA ASP A 290 20.43 14.62 -33.23
C ASP A 290 21.60 15.45 -32.64
N HIS A 291 21.49 15.89 -31.38
CA HIS A 291 22.36 16.90 -30.78
C HIS A 291 22.85 16.53 -29.38
N SER A 292 23.52 15.37 -29.27
CA SER A 292 24.08 14.89 -27.99
C SER A 292 25.04 15.88 -27.31
N GLU A 293 25.72 16.72 -28.10
CA GLU A 293 26.73 17.68 -27.65
C GLU A 293 26.17 18.85 -26.84
N VAL A 294 24.87 19.14 -26.95
CA VAL A 294 24.22 20.24 -26.22
C VAL A 294 23.36 19.77 -25.05
N LEU A 295 23.23 18.45 -24.83
CA LEU A 295 22.33 17.90 -23.81
C LEU A 295 22.70 18.35 -22.40
N GLU A 296 23.98 18.35 -22.04
CA GLU A 296 24.44 18.79 -20.73
C GLU A 296 24.18 20.29 -20.52
N ASP A 297 24.43 21.13 -21.53
CA ASP A 297 24.18 22.57 -21.45
C ASP A 297 22.68 22.87 -21.28
N LEU A 298 21.82 22.18 -22.04
CA LEU A 298 20.35 22.30 -21.91
C LEU A 298 19.87 21.78 -20.56
N TRP A 299 20.46 20.71 -20.04
CA TRP A 299 20.15 20.16 -18.71
C TRP A 299 20.50 21.14 -17.59
N GLN A 300 21.71 21.73 -17.61
CA GLN A 300 22.11 22.74 -16.62
C GLN A 300 21.25 23.99 -16.73
N GLN A 301 20.87 24.40 -17.94
CA GLN A 301 19.92 25.49 -18.14
C GLN A 301 18.57 25.17 -17.50
N ALA A 302 17.96 24.02 -17.81
CA ALA A 302 16.69 23.59 -17.25
C ALA A 302 16.73 23.53 -15.71
N LYS A 303 17.82 23.00 -15.13
CA LYS A 303 18.04 22.96 -13.69
C LYS A 303 18.10 24.36 -13.07
N SER A 304 18.80 25.31 -13.72
CA SER A 304 18.91 26.68 -13.24
C SER A 304 17.57 27.43 -13.25
N GLU A 305 16.75 27.22 -14.29
CA GLU A 305 15.43 27.87 -14.43
C GLU A 305 14.41 27.33 -13.42
N GLU A 306 14.51 26.05 -13.02
CA GLU A 306 13.69 25.44 -11.96
C GLU A 306 14.05 26.03 -10.58
N SER A 307 15.36 26.17 -10.29
CA SER A 307 15.88 26.65 -9.00
C SER A 307 15.49 28.11 -8.66
N VAL A 308 15.05 28.89 -9.64
CA VAL A 308 14.66 30.30 -9.49
C VAL A 308 13.15 30.45 -9.25
N LYS A 309 12.37 29.38 -9.47
CA LYS A 309 10.91 29.37 -9.33
C LYS A 309 10.41 28.76 -8.02
N GLU A 310 11.25 28.00 -7.31
CA GLU A 310 11.03 27.55 -5.92
C GLU A 310 11.42 28.63 -4.91
#